data_AF-A0A7N6BJR5-F1
#
_entry.id   AF-A0A7N6BJR5-F1
#
_cell.length_a   1.000
_cell.length_b   1.000
_cell.length_c   1.000
_cell.angle_alpha   90.00
_cell.angle_beta   90.00
_cell.angle_gamma   90.00
#
_symmetry.space_group_name_H-M   'P 1'
#
loop_
_entity.id
_entity.type
_entity.pdbx_description
1 polymer ?
#
loop_
_entity_poly.entity_id
_entity_poly.type
_entity_poly.pdbx_seq_one_letter_code
_entity_poly.pdbx_strand_id
1 'polypeptide(L)'
;MVGLEFVCPTGQGARSSAAKMTSRVPSYLEKDEDEEEEEDEEEMINATEVKMSQIVMPCHSNHRQELSVGQLLKWMDSTACLSAERHAGSPCVTASMDDIHFEHTISVGQVVNIKAKVNRAFNTSMEVGIQVSCEDLFSDRHWRVCHAYATFVTQRTNTGQKVILKPIIPHTQKEQVEYSLAAERRRVRMVHDDIIKDLLSHGSDQQGRCDVHVGNAVAAEKTRVESVELVLPPHANHQVNTFGGQIMAWMVNVAMIAASRLCQAHPTLRTIDMFTFRGPSQVGDRLLLRAIVNNAFKNSMEVGVRAEAYQEEGSNRHINSAFMTFEVLDNHGKPCTLPRIRPEPLEGERRFQEAIARKKIRLDRKYIISCKQSDIPLSVPWDPTNQVYLSYNNVSALKMLAARNCWRLSSEKDKVHLYTLEQKSMLSFRVQAEVHVPADRAFGLLAELSNRPSWDKHYQ
;
A
#
# COMPACT_ATOMS: atom_id res chain seq x y z
N MET A 1 -12.96 -5.36 -22.64
CA MET A 1 -11.92 -6.35 -22.31
C MET A 1 -12.25 -7.59 -23.14
N VAL A 2 -11.48 -7.87 -24.19
CA VAL A 2 -11.76 -9.00 -25.10
C VAL A 2 -10.92 -10.18 -24.62
N GLY A 3 -11.55 -11.16 -23.98
CA GLY A 3 -10.90 -12.42 -23.61
C GLY A 3 -11.25 -13.49 -24.63
N LEU A 4 -10.26 -14.03 -25.32
CA LEU A 4 -10.39 -15.21 -26.19
C LEU A 4 -10.23 -16.47 -25.32
N GLU A 5 -11.23 -17.32 -25.32
CA GLU A 5 -11.26 -18.60 -24.60
C GLU A 5 -11.15 -19.75 -25.63
N PHE A 6 -10.19 -20.64 -25.46
CA PHE A 6 -10.06 -21.87 -26.28
C PHE A 6 -10.61 -23.05 -25.48
N VAL A 7 -11.65 -23.72 -25.99
CA VAL A 7 -12.26 -24.91 -25.37
C VAL A 7 -12.20 -26.08 -26.35
N CYS A 8 -11.71 -27.24 -25.88
CA CYS A 8 -11.73 -28.50 -26.60
C CYS A 8 -12.85 -29.39 -26.02
N PRO A 9 -13.64 -30.13 -26.82
CA PRO A 9 -14.87 -30.76 -26.34
C PRO A 9 -14.67 -32.21 -25.88
N THR A 10 -15.17 -32.55 -24.69
CA THR A 10 -15.57 -33.92 -24.35
C THR A 10 -16.91 -33.95 -23.60
N GLY A 11 -17.92 -34.50 -24.28
CA GLY A 11 -18.81 -35.57 -23.79
C GLY A 11 -19.75 -35.37 -22.59
N GLN A 12 -21.05 -35.47 -22.91
CA GLN A 12 -22.15 -36.11 -22.15
C GLN A 12 -22.90 -35.33 -21.06
N GLY A 13 -24.06 -34.78 -21.47
CA GLY A 13 -25.40 -35.24 -21.11
C GLY A 13 -25.87 -35.23 -19.64
N ALA A 14 -26.91 -34.44 -19.34
CA ALA A 14 -28.17 -34.90 -18.73
C ALA A 14 -29.18 -33.74 -18.57
N ARG A 15 -30.45 -34.04 -18.85
CA ARG A 15 -31.62 -33.16 -18.62
C ARG A 15 -32.04 -33.21 -17.15
N SER A 16 -32.59 -32.12 -16.62
CA SER A 16 -33.92 -32.16 -15.98
C SER A 16 -34.52 -30.76 -15.77
N SER A 17 -35.85 -30.75 -15.80
CA SER A 17 -36.78 -29.61 -15.76
C SER A 17 -36.99 -29.05 -14.36
N ALA A 18 -37.33 -27.76 -14.26
CA ALA A 18 -38.07 -27.24 -13.11
C ALA A 18 -39.16 -26.25 -13.56
N ALA A 19 -40.36 -26.48 -13.03
CA ALA A 19 -41.60 -25.80 -13.34
C ALA A 19 -41.70 -24.43 -12.64
N LYS A 20 -42.52 -23.56 -13.26
CA LYS A 20 -42.97 -22.27 -12.74
C LYS A 20 -43.82 -22.44 -11.48
N MET A 21 -43.66 -21.52 -10.53
CA MET A 21 -44.75 -21.09 -9.66
C MET A 21 -44.58 -19.59 -9.37
N THR A 22 -45.58 -18.82 -9.76
CA THR A 22 -45.73 -17.37 -9.53
C THR A 22 -46.34 -17.09 -8.16
N SER A 23 -45.96 -16.00 -7.51
CA SER A 23 -46.91 -15.18 -6.75
C SER A 23 -46.41 -13.73 -6.60
N ARG A 24 -47.36 -12.79 -6.75
CA ARG A 24 -47.24 -11.33 -6.59
C ARG A 24 -47.46 -10.96 -5.13
N VAL A 25 -46.85 -9.86 -4.67
CA VAL A 25 -47.34 -9.07 -3.52
C VAL A 25 -47.18 -7.57 -3.84
N PRO A 26 -48.14 -6.68 -3.48
CA PRO A 26 -48.13 -5.27 -3.82
C PRO A 26 -47.69 -4.33 -2.67
N SER A 27 -47.40 -3.10 -3.08
CA SER A 27 -46.95 -1.90 -2.35
C SER A 27 -47.94 -1.32 -1.34
N TYR A 28 -47.42 -0.65 -0.30
CA TYR A 28 -48.04 0.51 0.34
C TYR A 28 -46.98 1.55 0.75
N LEU A 29 -47.32 2.82 0.51
CA LEU A 29 -46.60 4.07 0.85
C LEU A 29 -47.25 4.70 2.10
N GLU A 30 -46.43 5.33 2.95
CA GLU A 30 -46.72 6.46 3.89
C GLU A 30 -45.40 6.73 4.66
N LYS A 31 -44.94 7.92 5.04
CA LYS A 31 -45.28 9.34 4.86
C LYS A 31 -44.07 10.11 5.45
N ASP A 32 -43.69 11.23 4.84
CA ASP A 32 -42.62 12.13 5.30
C ASP A 32 -43.13 13.05 6.42
N GLU A 33 -42.36 13.17 7.52
CA GLU A 33 -42.35 14.32 8.43
C GLU A 33 -40.89 14.59 8.81
N ASP A 34 -40.31 15.64 8.21
CA ASP A 34 -38.99 16.20 8.47
C ASP A 34 -39.06 17.15 9.68
N GLU A 35 -38.52 16.74 10.82
CA GLU A 35 -38.03 17.63 11.89
C GLU A 35 -36.71 17.05 12.40
N GLU A 36 -35.59 17.43 11.76
CA GLU A 36 -34.24 17.17 12.29
C GLU A 36 -33.98 18.14 13.45
N GLU A 37 -34.30 17.71 14.68
CA GLU A 37 -33.72 18.28 15.89
C GLU A 37 -32.21 18.02 15.84
N GLU A 38 -31.40 19.07 15.63
CA GLU A 38 -29.96 19.03 15.90
C GLU A 38 -29.78 18.84 17.41
N GLU A 39 -29.83 17.59 17.88
CA GLU A 39 -29.34 17.23 19.19
C GLU A 39 -27.83 17.51 19.22
N ASP A 40 -27.42 18.43 20.09
CA ASP A 40 -26.03 18.65 20.47
C ASP A 40 -25.44 17.32 20.99
N GLU A 41 -24.90 16.49 20.09
CA GLU A 41 -24.09 15.33 20.47
C GLU A 41 -22.90 15.86 21.29
N GLU A 42 -22.97 15.73 22.62
CA GLU A 42 -21.79 15.86 23.48
C GLU A 42 -20.69 14.99 22.87
N GLU A 43 -19.67 15.61 22.25
CA GLU A 43 -18.53 14.91 21.66
C GLU A 43 -17.87 14.07 22.76
N MET A 44 -18.27 12.81 22.86
CA MET A 44 -17.69 11.83 23.77
C MET A 44 -16.22 11.66 23.39
N ILE A 45 -15.35 12.39 24.08
CA ILE A 45 -13.91 12.37 23.83
C ILE A 45 -13.42 10.94 24.07
N ASN A 46 -12.95 10.28 23.02
CA ASN A 46 -12.37 8.95 23.13
C ASN A 46 -11.19 9.03 24.11
N ALA A 47 -11.27 8.27 25.22
CA ALA A 47 -10.30 8.34 26.31
C ALA A 47 -8.85 8.03 25.87
N THR A 48 -8.68 7.34 24.74
CA THR A 48 -7.37 7.01 24.16
C THR A 48 -6.84 8.09 23.21
N GLU A 49 -7.65 9.09 22.84
CA GLU A 49 -7.28 10.10 21.86
C GLU A 49 -6.17 11.01 22.38
N VAL A 50 -5.08 11.10 21.63
CA VAL A 50 -3.96 12.01 21.87
C VAL A 50 -3.89 12.98 20.71
N LYS A 51 -3.78 14.27 21.02
CA LYS A 51 -3.61 15.34 20.05
C LYS A 51 -2.24 15.99 20.26
N MET A 52 -1.51 16.20 19.19
CA MET A 52 -0.24 16.94 19.17
C MET A 52 -0.32 18.01 18.08
N SER A 53 -0.02 19.25 18.45
CA SER A 53 0.10 20.37 17.52
C SER A 53 1.51 20.93 17.60
N GLN A 54 2.17 21.08 16.45
CA GLN A 54 3.55 21.56 16.38
C GLN A 54 3.72 22.53 15.21
N ILE A 55 4.30 23.70 15.48
CA ILE A 55 4.72 24.61 14.42
C ILE A 55 5.98 24.08 13.73
N VAL A 56 6.00 24.10 12.40
CA VAL A 56 7.17 23.70 11.63
C VAL A 56 8.21 24.81 11.67
N MET A 57 9.24 24.60 12.47
CA MET A 57 10.40 25.48 12.58
C MET A 57 11.45 25.11 11.54
N PRO A 58 12.38 26.03 11.20
CA PRO A 58 13.47 25.74 10.26
C PRO A 58 14.30 24.50 10.63
N CYS A 59 14.51 24.23 11.92
CA CYS A 59 15.22 23.04 12.40
C CYS A 59 14.49 21.71 12.12
N HIS A 60 13.18 21.75 11.83
CA HIS A 60 12.39 20.58 11.45
C HIS A 60 12.38 20.35 9.93
N SER A 61 12.88 21.31 9.16
CA SER A 61 12.75 21.33 7.70
C SER A 61 13.99 20.82 6.98
N ASN A 62 13.78 20.43 5.72
CA ASN A 62 14.85 20.22 4.75
C ASN A 62 15.32 21.56 4.16
N HIS A 63 16.32 21.50 3.27
CA HIS A 63 16.88 22.68 2.61
C HIS A 63 15.89 23.43 1.70
N ARG A 64 14.70 22.88 1.41
CA ARG A 64 13.60 23.55 0.66
C ARG A 64 12.59 24.21 1.59
N GLN A 65 12.86 24.26 2.90
CA GLN A 65 11.92 24.74 3.92
C GLN A 65 10.63 23.91 3.97
N GLU A 66 10.70 22.63 3.60
CA GLU A 66 9.61 21.67 3.78
C GLU A 66 9.93 20.77 4.98
N LEU A 67 8.93 20.40 5.78
CA LEU A 67 9.07 19.50 6.92
C LEU A 67 9.76 18.19 6.49
N SER A 68 10.81 17.82 7.21
CA SER A 68 11.45 16.52 7.01
C SER A 68 10.47 15.41 7.34
N VAL A 69 10.25 14.50 6.40
CA VAL A 69 9.33 13.37 6.60
C VAL A 69 9.80 12.47 7.74
N GLY A 70 11.11 12.37 7.98
CA GLY A 70 11.63 11.67 9.15
C GLY A 70 11.17 12.29 10.47
N GLN A 71 11.16 13.63 10.55
CA GLN A 71 10.65 14.35 11.72
C GLN A 71 9.14 14.13 11.90
N LEU A 72 8.38 14.14 10.80
CA LEU A 72 6.95 13.85 10.84
C LEU A 72 6.67 12.43 11.37
N LEU A 73 7.40 11.42 10.88
CA LEU A 73 7.26 10.03 11.35
C LEU A 73 7.59 9.88 12.83
N LYS A 74 8.57 10.63 13.33
CA LYS A 74 8.91 10.66 14.76
C LYS A 74 7.75 11.22 15.60
N TRP A 75 7.13 12.32 15.17
CA TRP A 75 5.97 12.88 15.87
C TRP A 75 4.74 11.97 15.78
N MET A 76 4.49 11.36 14.62
CA MET A 76 3.41 10.38 14.44
C MET A 76 3.55 9.20 15.39
N ASP A 77 4.73 8.57 15.42
CA ASP A 77 5.02 7.42 16.29
C ASP A 77 4.94 7.81 17.78
N SER A 78 5.46 8.98 18.16
CA SER A 78 5.41 9.45 19.55
C SER A 78 3.97 9.68 20.02
N THR A 79 3.14 10.31 19.18
CA THR A 79 1.72 10.57 19.48
C THR A 79 0.94 9.26 19.57
N ALA A 80 1.20 8.32 18.66
CA ALA A 80 0.55 7.02 18.63
C ALA A 80 0.98 6.11 19.79
N CYS A 81 2.26 6.14 20.14
CA CYS A 81 2.82 5.43 21.29
C CYS A 81 2.16 5.92 22.59
N LEU A 82 2.02 7.23 22.77
CA LEU A 82 1.34 7.79 23.94
C LEU A 82 -0.13 7.37 24.02
N SER A 83 -0.83 7.27 22.88
CA SER A 83 -2.21 6.77 22.81
C SER A 83 -2.28 5.29 23.23
N ALA A 84 -1.35 4.47 22.74
CA ALA A 84 -1.25 3.06 23.10
C ALA A 84 -0.92 2.87 24.59
N GLU A 85 0.05 3.63 25.13
CA GLU A 85 0.45 3.57 26.52
C GLU A 85 -0.68 4.03 27.46
N ARG A 86 -1.45 5.05 27.07
CA ARG A 86 -2.62 5.51 27.83
C ARG A 86 -3.69 4.42 27.95
N HIS A 87 -3.91 3.64 26.88
CA HIS A 87 -4.84 2.53 26.90
C HIS A 87 -4.30 1.32 27.68
N ALA A 88 -3.03 0.98 27.48
CA ALA A 88 -2.40 -0.18 28.10
C ALA A 88 -2.11 0.00 29.59
N GLY A 89 -1.87 1.25 30.04
CA GLY A 89 -1.31 1.53 31.36
C GLY A 89 0.11 0.97 31.55
N SER A 90 0.80 0.69 30.45
CA SER A 90 2.12 0.05 30.42
C SER A 90 2.88 0.53 29.19
N PRO A 91 4.23 0.56 29.24
CA PRO A 91 5.02 0.97 28.09
C PRO A 91 4.80 0.10 26.85
N CYS A 92 4.78 0.76 25.70
CA CYS A 92 4.50 0.15 24.41
C CYS A 92 5.65 0.36 23.42
N VAL A 93 5.79 -0.57 22.49
CA VAL A 93 6.73 -0.45 21.36
C VAL A 93 6.03 -0.67 20.04
N THR A 94 6.52 0.01 19.01
CA THR A 94 6.02 -0.08 17.64
C THR A 94 6.38 -1.44 17.06
N ALA A 95 5.39 -2.24 16.70
CA ALA A 95 5.57 -3.57 16.12
C ALA A 95 5.49 -3.55 14.58
N SER A 96 4.61 -2.72 14.03
CA SER A 96 4.46 -2.58 12.58
C SER A 96 3.83 -1.25 12.22
N MET A 97 4.01 -0.85 10.98
CA MET A 97 3.38 0.32 10.38
C MET A 97 2.75 -0.11 9.05
N ASP A 98 1.49 0.24 8.82
CA ASP A 98 0.78 0.00 7.57
C ASP A 98 1.28 0.95 6.47
N ASP A 99 0.80 0.79 5.23
CA ASP A 99 1.15 1.67 4.11
C ASP A 99 0.83 3.14 4.47
N ILE A 100 1.80 4.04 4.30
CA ILE A 100 1.62 5.48 4.49
C ILE A 100 1.68 6.16 3.14
N HIS A 101 0.69 7.01 2.84
CA HIS A 101 0.69 7.87 1.66
C HIS A 101 0.72 9.34 2.08
N PHE A 102 1.70 10.08 1.57
CA PHE A 102 1.83 11.52 1.78
C PHE A 102 1.23 12.28 0.59
N GLU A 103 0.07 12.90 0.83
CA GLU A 103 -0.66 13.64 -0.21
C GLU A 103 0.00 15.01 -0.47
N HIS A 104 0.37 15.70 0.61
CA HIS A 104 0.88 17.07 0.58
C HIS A 104 2.17 17.21 1.40
N THR A 105 3.05 18.13 0.97
CA THR A 105 4.19 18.57 1.79
C THR A 105 3.74 19.67 2.75
N ILE A 106 4.48 19.84 3.84
CA ILE A 106 4.24 20.87 4.87
C ILE A 106 5.43 21.82 4.85
N SER A 107 5.18 23.13 4.86
CA SER A 107 6.23 24.16 4.82
C SER A 107 6.52 24.74 6.20
N VAL A 108 7.72 25.33 6.36
CA VAL A 108 8.08 26.10 7.56
C VAL A 108 7.05 27.21 7.80
N GLY A 109 6.67 27.39 9.07
CA GLY A 109 5.66 28.35 9.51
C GLY A 109 4.23 27.79 9.57
N GLN A 110 3.96 26.65 8.93
CA GLN A 110 2.67 25.96 9.06
C GLN A 110 2.62 25.12 10.34
N VAL A 111 1.41 24.78 10.79
CA VAL A 111 1.20 23.97 12.00
C VAL A 111 0.73 22.57 11.61
N VAL A 112 1.43 21.57 12.14
CA VAL A 112 1.06 20.16 12.00
C VAL A 112 0.18 19.75 13.16
N ASN A 113 -0.98 19.19 12.86
CA ASN A 113 -1.92 18.63 13.80
C ASN A 113 -1.98 17.12 13.63
N ILE A 114 -1.55 16.37 14.64
CA ILE A 114 -1.57 14.90 14.68
C ILE A 114 -2.59 14.45 15.72
N LYS A 115 -3.56 13.66 15.30
CA LYS A 115 -4.52 12.99 16.18
C LYS A 115 -4.27 11.49 16.12
N ALA A 116 -4.07 10.85 17.27
CA ALA A 116 -3.92 9.41 17.36
C ALA A 116 -4.91 8.80 18.34
N LYS A 117 -5.53 7.68 18.01
CA LYS A 117 -6.45 6.95 18.90
C LYS A 117 -6.37 5.45 18.69
N VAL A 118 -6.64 4.67 19.74
CA VAL A 118 -6.69 3.21 19.64
C VAL A 118 -8.00 2.81 18.97
N ASN A 119 -7.91 2.23 17.77
CA ASN A 119 -9.08 1.74 17.04
C ASN A 119 -9.55 0.40 17.61
N ARG A 120 -8.60 -0.47 17.97
CA ARG A 120 -8.89 -1.79 18.51
C ARG A 120 -7.73 -2.35 19.32
N ALA A 121 -8.03 -2.81 20.53
CA ALA A 121 -7.14 -3.65 21.32
C ALA A 121 -7.44 -5.13 21.05
N PHE A 122 -6.39 -5.92 20.89
CA PHE A 122 -6.44 -7.37 20.79
C PHE A 122 -5.97 -7.98 22.10
N ASN A 123 -5.20 -9.08 22.07
CA ASN A 123 -4.70 -9.71 23.29
C ASN A 123 -3.50 -8.94 23.87
N THR A 124 -2.38 -8.91 23.14
CA THR A 124 -1.14 -8.20 23.55
C THR A 124 -0.74 -7.09 22.59
N SER A 125 -1.55 -6.84 21.58
CA SER A 125 -1.32 -5.83 20.55
C SER A 125 -2.55 -4.97 20.37
N MET A 126 -2.35 -3.76 19.88
CA MET A 126 -3.43 -2.85 19.53
C MET A 126 -3.12 -2.11 18.23
N GLU A 127 -4.16 -1.77 17.48
CA GLU A 127 -4.06 -0.88 16.34
C GLU A 127 -4.38 0.55 16.76
N VAL A 128 -3.50 1.48 16.40
CA VAL A 128 -3.67 2.92 16.60
C VAL A 128 -3.82 3.59 15.24
N GLY A 129 -4.93 4.30 15.04
CA GLY A 129 -5.13 5.17 13.88
C GLY A 129 -4.47 6.53 14.10
N ILE A 130 -3.82 7.06 13.07
CA ILE A 130 -3.05 8.32 13.13
C ILE A 130 -3.46 9.21 11.97
N GLN A 131 -4.17 10.29 12.27
CA GLN A 131 -4.56 11.29 11.30
C GLN A 131 -3.62 12.50 11.40
N VAL A 132 -3.01 12.88 10.28
CA VAL A 132 -2.17 14.09 10.17
C VAL A 132 -2.87 15.10 9.28
N SER A 133 -3.04 16.30 9.81
CA SER A 133 -3.53 17.48 9.10
C SER A 133 -2.54 18.62 9.25
N CYS A 134 -2.56 19.54 8.30
CA CYS A 134 -1.80 20.77 8.33
C CYS A 134 -2.78 21.96 8.35
N GLU A 135 -2.44 23.01 9.09
CA GLU A 135 -3.10 24.30 9.03
C GLU A 135 -2.09 25.41 8.74
N ASP A 136 -2.52 26.40 7.97
CA ASP A 136 -1.80 27.66 7.79
C ASP A 136 -2.55 28.78 8.51
N LEU A 137 -1.93 29.27 9.59
CA LEU A 137 -2.49 30.25 10.51
C LEU A 137 -2.82 31.60 9.86
N PHE A 138 -2.19 31.93 8.72
CA PHE A 138 -2.38 33.21 8.05
C PHE A 138 -3.39 33.16 6.91
N SER A 139 -3.63 31.96 6.35
CA SER A 139 -4.59 31.79 5.25
C SER A 139 -5.86 31.04 5.65
N ASP A 140 -5.96 30.61 6.92
CA ASP A 140 -7.05 29.81 7.49
C ASP A 140 -7.34 28.52 6.68
N ARG A 141 -6.31 28.04 5.98
CA ARG A 141 -6.38 26.82 5.18
C ARG A 141 -6.02 25.63 6.04
N HIS A 142 -6.88 24.62 6.02
CA HIS A 142 -6.60 23.32 6.61
C HIS A 142 -6.72 22.22 5.55
N TRP A 143 -5.81 21.26 5.57
CA TRP A 143 -5.89 20.10 4.68
C TRP A 143 -5.30 18.86 5.36
N ARG A 144 -5.70 17.69 4.85
CA ARG A 144 -5.17 16.41 5.30
C ARG A 144 -3.81 16.16 4.64
N VAL A 145 -2.86 15.63 5.40
CA VAL A 145 -1.51 15.30 4.90
C VAL A 145 -1.41 13.80 4.66
N CYS A 146 -1.79 13.00 5.66
CA CYS A 146 -1.84 11.55 5.55
C CYS A 146 -2.74 10.94 6.63
N HIS A 147 -3.13 9.68 6.39
CA HIS A 147 -3.71 8.79 7.39
C HIS A 147 -2.84 7.54 7.46
N ALA A 148 -2.54 7.08 8.66
CA ALA A 148 -1.72 5.89 8.87
C ALA A 148 -2.26 5.04 10.01
N TYR A 149 -1.86 3.77 10.01
CA TYR A 149 -2.20 2.83 11.08
C TYR A 149 -0.93 2.17 11.58
N ALA A 150 -0.76 2.17 12.89
CA ALA A 150 0.39 1.57 13.57
C ALA A 150 -0.09 0.44 14.48
N THR A 151 0.70 -0.63 14.58
CA THR A 151 0.48 -1.68 15.57
C THR A 151 1.47 -1.51 16.70
N PHE A 152 0.96 -1.39 17.93
CA PHE A 152 1.77 -1.35 19.14
C PHE A 152 1.59 -2.64 19.92
N VAL A 153 2.66 -3.05 20.61
CA VAL A 153 2.65 -4.18 21.54
C VAL A 153 3.13 -3.72 22.91
N THR A 154 2.51 -4.24 23.95
CA THR A 154 2.98 -4.04 25.33
C THR A 154 4.24 -4.85 25.57
N GLN A 155 5.20 -4.25 26.26
CA GLN A 155 6.32 -5.02 26.76
C GLN A 155 5.87 -6.01 27.85
N ARG A 156 6.66 -7.07 28.03
CA ARG A 156 6.45 -7.98 29.17
C ARG A 156 6.74 -7.22 30.46
N THR A 157 6.00 -7.55 31.50
CA THR A 157 6.26 -7.05 32.85
C THR A 157 7.65 -7.50 33.34
N ASN A 158 8.16 -6.91 34.42
CA ASN A 158 9.43 -7.30 35.05
C ASN A 158 9.47 -8.79 35.47
N THR A 159 8.30 -9.42 35.63
CA THR A 159 8.15 -10.85 35.93
C THR A 159 8.07 -11.73 34.67
N GLY A 160 8.22 -11.15 33.48
CA GLY A 160 8.18 -11.84 32.18
C GLY A 160 6.78 -12.16 31.66
N GLN A 161 5.73 -11.77 32.36
CA GLN A 161 4.35 -12.04 31.97
C GLN A 161 3.87 -11.08 30.88
N LYS A 162 3.07 -11.60 29.94
CA LYS A 162 2.41 -10.81 28.90
C LYS A 162 1.30 -9.97 29.52
N VAL A 163 1.27 -8.68 29.20
CA VAL A 163 0.15 -7.80 29.58
C VAL A 163 -1.02 -8.09 28.65
N ILE A 164 -2.19 -8.37 29.23
CA ILE A 164 -3.44 -8.58 28.49
C ILE A 164 -4.17 -7.24 28.45
N LEU A 165 -4.49 -6.79 27.25
CA LEU A 165 -5.15 -5.51 27.02
C LEU A 165 -6.66 -5.63 27.24
N LYS A 166 -7.25 -4.55 27.78
CA LYS A 166 -8.71 -4.43 27.89
C LYS A 166 -9.30 -4.18 26.49
N PRO A 167 -10.34 -4.89 26.04
CA PRO A 167 -10.97 -4.60 24.76
C PRO A 167 -11.50 -3.16 24.71
N ILE A 168 -11.34 -2.50 23.56
CA ILE A 168 -11.98 -1.20 23.29
C ILE A 168 -13.45 -1.44 22.97
N ILE A 169 -14.34 -0.68 23.61
CA ILE A 169 -15.76 -0.65 23.30
C ILE A 169 -15.99 0.57 22.41
N PRO A 170 -16.32 0.40 21.12
CA PRO A 170 -16.66 1.52 20.25
C PRO A 170 -18.06 2.05 20.60
N HIS A 171 -18.20 3.36 20.76
CA HIS A 171 -19.48 3.98 21.12
C HIS A 171 -20.19 4.53 19.87
N THR A 172 -19.46 5.29 19.05
CA THR A 172 -20.04 5.92 17.85
C THR A 172 -20.06 4.97 16.64
N GLN A 173 -20.93 5.24 15.67
CA GLN A 173 -20.98 4.47 14.42
C GLN A 173 -19.62 4.46 13.70
N LYS A 174 -18.93 5.61 13.70
CA LYS A 174 -17.58 5.74 13.13
C LYS A 174 -16.58 4.82 13.83
N GLU A 175 -16.60 4.77 15.16
CA GLU A 175 -15.71 3.87 15.93
C GLU A 175 -16.03 2.40 15.69
N GLN A 176 -17.31 2.03 15.54
CA GLN A 176 -17.71 0.65 15.23
C GLN A 176 -17.15 0.21 13.86
N VAL A 177 -17.23 1.10 12.87
CA VAL A 177 -16.62 0.88 11.55
C VAL A 177 -15.10 0.76 11.67
N GLU A 178 -14.42 1.68 12.35
CA GLU A 178 -12.96 1.62 12.53
C GLU A 178 -12.50 0.35 13.26
N TYR A 179 -13.25 -0.09 14.28
CA TYR A 179 -13.01 -1.32 15.03
C TYR A 179 -13.14 -2.58 14.17
N SER A 180 -14.14 -2.63 13.29
CA SER A 180 -14.31 -3.75 12.34
C SER A 180 -13.21 -3.76 11.28
N LEU A 181 -12.89 -2.60 10.69
CA LEU A 181 -11.82 -2.47 9.70
C LEU A 181 -10.44 -2.80 10.27
N ALA A 182 -10.20 -2.56 11.56
CA ALA A 182 -8.95 -2.93 12.24
C ALA A 182 -8.70 -4.45 12.23
N ALA A 183 -9.77 -5.27 12.25
CA ALA A 183 -9.65 -6.73 12.11
C ALA A 183 -9.17 -7.12 10.71
N GLU A 184 -9.77 -6.52 9.67
CA GLU A 184 -9.38 -6.79 8.29
C GLU A 184 -7.96 -6.31 7.98
N ARG A 185 -7.58 -5.11 8.44
CA ARG A 185 -6.19 -4.62 8.33
C ARG A 185 -5.20 -5.57 9.01
N ARG A 186 -5.54 -6.09 10.18
CA ARG A 186 -4.72 -7.11 10.85
C ARG A 186 -4.58 -8.38 10.02
N ARG A 187 -5.66 -8.85 9.38
CA ARG A 187 -5.59 -10.02 8.49
C ARG A 187 -4.65 -9.77 7.31
N VAL A 188 -4.72 -8.58 6.69
CA VAL A 188 -3.81 -8.18 5.61
C VAL A 188 -2.35 -8.16 6.07
N ARG A 189 -2.06 -7.63 7.28
CA ARG A 189 -0.72 -7.65 7.87
C ARG A 189 -0.14 -9.06 8.00
N MET A 190 -0.95 -10.03 8.44
CA MET A 190 -0.50 -11.41 8.66
C MET A 190 -0.19 -12.15 7.35
N VAL A 191 -0.94 -11.87 6.29
CA VAL A 191 -0.82 -12.58 4.99
C VAL A 191 0.11 -11.84 4.02
N HIS A 192 0.57 -10.63 4.37
CA HIS A 192 1.37 -9.79 3.46
C HIS A 192 2.67 -10.44 3.01
N ASP A 193 3.42 -11.03 3.94
CA ASP A 193 4.68 -11.70 3.64
C ASP A 193 4.44 -12.90 2.70
N ASP A 194 3.31 -13.60 2.86
CA ASP A 194 2.94 -14.73 2.02
C ASP A 194 2.48 -14.27 0.63
N ILE A 195 1.73 -13.17 0.53
CA ILE A 195 1.33 -12.56 -0.76
C ILE A 195 2.57 -12.15 -1.56
N ILE A 196 3.56 -11.53 -0.93
CA ILE A 196 4.81 -11.14 -1.61
C ILE A 196 5.54 -12.39 -2.10
N LYS A 197 5.68 -13.42 -1.25
CA LYS A 197 6.33 -14.68 -1.65
C LYS A 197 5.62 -15.35 -2.82
N ASP A 198 4.29 -15.39 -2.79
CA ASP A 198 3.46 -16.01 -3.84
C ASP A 198 3.59 -15.28 -5.18
N LEU A 199 3.57 -13.94 -5.16
CA LEU A 199 3.78 -13.12 -6.36
C LEU A 199 5.18 -13.31 -6.96
N LEU A 200 6.18 -13.58 -6.13
CA LEU A 200 7.55 -13.87 -6.58
C LEU A 200 7.68 -15.27 -7.17
N SER A 201 7.03 -16.28 -6.56
CA SER A 201 7.06 -17.66 -7.07
C SER A 201 6.30 -17.83 -8.39
N HIS A 202 5.24 -17.05 -8.61
CA HIS A 202 4.48 -17.08 -9.86
C HIS A 202 4.99 -16.12 -10.93
N GLY A 203 5.84 -15.14 -10.56
CA GLY A 203 6.47 -14.21 -11.49
C GLY A 203 7.71 -14.76 -12.22
N SER A 204 8.31 -15.86 -11.73
CA SER A 204 9.54 -16.42 -12.29
C SER A 204 9.36 -17.18 -13.62
N ASP A 205 8.14 -17.57 -13.99
CA ASP A 205 7.90 -18.44 -15.16
C ASP A 205 7.52 -17.69 -16.46
N GLN A 206 7.40 -16.36 -16.45
CA GLN A 206 7.10 -15.60 -17.67
C GLN A 206 7.83 -14.24 -17.72
N GLN A 207 9.16 -14.25 -17.84
CA GLN A 207 9.85 -13.08 -18.35
C GLN A 207 11.12 -13.49 -19.12
N GLY A 208 11.03 -13.41 -20.46
CA GLY A 208 12.20 -13.42 -21.31
C GLY A 208 13.16 -12.31 -20.87
N ARG A 209 14.46 -12.62 -20.85
CA ARG A 209 15.55 -11.66 -20.64
C ARG A 209 15.26 -10.41 -21.47
N CYS A 210 14.77 -9.35 -20.82
CA CYS A 210 14.80 -8.04 -21.44
C CYS A 210 16.26 -7.59 -21.39
N ASP A 211 17.05 -8.06 -22.37
CA ASP A 211 18.32 -7.46 -22.75
C ASP A 211 18.03 -6.06 -23.32
N VAL A 212 17.61 -5.14 -22.45
CA VAL A 212 17.55 -3.73 -22.81
C VAL A 212 18.95 -3.19 -22.58
N HIS A 213 19.79 -3.31 -23.59
CA HIS A 213 20.96 -2.44 -23.76
C HIS A 213 20.46 -0.99 -23.94
N VAL A 214 20.02 -0.35 -22.85
CA VAL A 214 19.79 1.10 -22.80
C VAL A 214 21.14 1.71 -22.42
N GLY A 215 21.80 2.38 -23.36
CA GLY A 215 23.09 3.05 -23.14
C GLY A 215 23.11 4.10 -22.01
N ASN A 216 21.95 4.41 -21.40
CA ASN A 216 21.77 5.38 -20.32
C ASN A 216 21.26 4.78 -18.99
N ALA A 217 21.34 3.46 -18.79
CA ALA A 217 20.97 2.86 -17.51
C ALA A 217 22.04 3.11 -16.43
N VAL A 218 21.64 3.63 -15.27
CA VAL A 218 22.53 3.90 -14.13
C VAL A 218 22.65 2.62 -13.29
N ALA A 219 23.88 2.21 -12.97
CA ALA A 219 24.11 1.05 -12.11
C ALA A 219 23.56 1.29 -10.69
N ALA A 220 22.76 0.35 -10.17
CA ALA A 220 22.15 0.45 -8.84
C ALA A 220 23.19 0.72 -7.73
N GLU A 221 24.37 0.12 -7.83
CA GLU A 221 25.47 0.26 -6.87
C GLU A 221 25.88 1.73 -6.62
N LYS A 222 25.80 2.59 -7.64
CA LYS A 222 26.11 4.03 -7.50
C LYS A 222 25.16 4.76 -6.55
N THR A 223 23.99 4.19 -6.31
CA THR A 223 22.97 4.73 -5.40
C THR A 223 23.10 4.21 -3.97
N ARG A 224 24.00 3.24 -3.72
CA ARG A 224 24.14 2.58 -2.41
C ARG A 224 24.64 3.55 -1.34
N VAL A 225 23.89 3.67 -0.25
CA VAL A 225 24.26 4.49 0.91
C VAL A 225 24.34 3.59 2.14
N GLU A 226 25.38 3.77 2.94
CA GLU A 226 25.49 3.17 4.26
C GLU A 226 25.67 4.29 5.29
N SER A 227 24.93 4.22 6.39
CA SER A 227 25.10 5.09 7.56
C SER A 227 25.09 4.24 8.81
N VAL A 228 25.81 4.69 9.84
CA VAL A 228 25.80 4.07 11.17
C VAL A 228 25.39 5.13 12.17
N GLU A 229 24.30 4.87 12.89
CA GLU A 229 23.78 5.76 13.92
C GLU A 229 23.91 5.10 15.30
N LEU A 230 24.48 5.82 16.27
CA LEU A 230 24.53 5.35 17.64
C LEU A 230 23.20 5.67 18.34
N VAL A 231 22.58 4.66 18.96
CA VAL A 231 21.38 4.87 19.77
C VAL A 231 21.79 5.50 21.10
N LEU A 232 21.34 6.73 21.31
CA LEU A 232 21.59 7.53 22.51
C LEU A 232 20.32 7.59 23.38
N PRO A 233 20.42 7.97 24.66
CA PRO A 233 19.26 8.13 25.55
C PRO A 233 18.06 8.91 24.95
N PRO A 234 18.21 10.05 24.24
CA PRO A 234 17.06 10.75 23.65
C PRO A 234 16.37 10.00 22.51
N HIS A 235 16.97 8.92 22.00
CA HIS A 235 16.42 8.10 20.91
C HIS A 235 15.54 6.95 21.44
N ALA A 236 15.52 6.76 22.76
CA ALA A 236 14.83 5.66 23.41
C ALA A 236 13.81 6.15 24.43
N ASN A 237 12.85 5.28 24.72
CA ASN A 237 11.89 5.50 25.80
C ASN A 237 12.57 5.35 27.18
N HIS A 238 11.83 5.65 28.25
CA HIS A 238 12.30 5.53 29.63
C HIS A 238 12.70 4.08 30.03
N GLN A 239 12.38 3.09 29.20
CA GLN A 239 12.79 1.69 29.34
C GLN A 239 13.95 1.31 28.41
N VAL A 240 14.69 2.29 27.88
CA VAL A 240 15.92 2.08 27.11
C VAL A 240 15.68 1.45 25.72
N ASN A 241 14.42 1.31 25.28
CA ASN A 241 14.11 0.80 23.94
C ASN A 241 13.98 1.95 22.94
N THR A 242 14.62 1.83 21.80
CA THR A 242 14.61 2.83 20.73
C THR A 242 13.19 3.05 20.22
N PHE A 243 12.78 4.32 20.08
CA PHE A 243 11.50 4.66 19.47
C PHE A 243 11.47 4.24 18.00
N GLY A 244 10.39 3.59 17.56
CA GLY A 244 10.21 3.19 16.16
C GLY A 244 10.28 4.39 15.22
N GLY A 245 9.72 5.52 15.65
CA GLY A 245 9.76 6.80 14.94
C GLY A 245 11.17 7.31 14.68
N GLN A 246 12.10 7.11 15.62
CA GLN A 246 13.50 7.52 15.45
C GLN A 246 14.22 6.63 14.43
N ILE A 247 13.97 5.32 14.44
CA ILE A 247 14.52 4.39 13.44
C ILE A 247 13.98 4.76 12.06
N MET A 248 12.67 4.97 11.94
CA MET A 248 12.03 5.42 10.69
C MET A 248 12.65 6.72 10.15
N ALA A 249 12.91 7.70 11.03
CA ALA A 249 13.52 8.96 10.64
C ALA A 249 14.91 8.76 10.01
N TRP A 250 15.76 7.95 10.62
CA TRP A 250 17.08 7.65 10.06
C TRP A 250 16.98 6.85 8.76
N MET A 251 16.07 5.89 8.66
CA MET A 251 15.84 5.15 7.41
C MET A 251 15.48 6.08 6.26
N VAL A 252 14.56 7.04 6.49
CA VAL A 252 14.16 8.03 5.47
C VAL A 252 15.35 8.89 5.04
N ASN A 253 16.21 9.32 5.96
CA ASN A 253 17.39 10.12 5.63
C ASN A 253 18.32 9.37 4.68
N VAL A 254 18.64 8.11 4.99
CA VAL A 254 19.53 7.28 4.15
C VAL A 254 18.86 6.97 2.80
N ALA A 255 17.55 6.72 2.78
CA ALA A 255 16.78 6.50 1.56
C ALA A 255 16.76 7.73 0.65
N MET A 256 16.57 8.92 1.22
CA MET A 256 16.54 10.19 0.51
C MET A 256 17.88 10.45 -0.17
N ILE A 257 19.01 10.15 0.49
CA ILE A 257 20.35 10.27 -0.11
C ILE A 257 20.49 9.30 -1.28
N ALA A 258 20.05 8.04 -1.14
CA ALA A 258 20.11 7.04 -2.21
C ALA A 258 19.27 7.48 -3.43
N ALA A 259 18.06 7.97 -3.21
CA ALA A 259 17.19 8.53 -4.24
C ALA A 259 17.81 9.75 -4.92
N SER A 260 18.40 10.66 -4.14
CA SER A 260 19.06 11.87 -4.64
C SER A 260 20.26 11.54 -5.54
N ARG A 261 21.02 10.48 -5.22
CA ARG A 261 22.13 10.01 -6.06
C ARG A 261 21.69 9.53 -7.45
N LEU A 262 20.48 8.99 -7.58
CA LEU A 262 19.94 8.57 -8.87
C LEU A 262 19.46 9.76 -9.70
N CYS A 263 18.64 10.63 -9.12
CA CYS A 263 17.98 11.71 -9.85
C CYS A 263 18.79 13.00 -9.96
N GLN A 264 19.87 13.15 -9.18
CA GLN A 264 20.64 14.40 -9.09
C GLN A 264 19.78 15.63 -8.77
N ALA A 265 18.69 15.40 -8.05
CA ALA A 265 17.67 16.39 -7.69
C ALA A 265 17.15 16.10 -6.28
N HIS A 266 16.08 16.80 -5.88
CA HIS A 266 15.46 16.66 -4.57
C HIS A 266 14.20 15.78 -4.65
N PRO A 267 14.31 14.49 -4.33
CA PRO A 267 13.17 13.59 -4.37
C PRO A 267 12.23 13.86 -3.19
N THR A 268 10.92 13.80 -3.46
CA THR A 268 9.86 13.87 -2.46
C THR A 268 9.39 12.46 -2.13
N LEU A 269 9.31 12.12 -0.84
CA LEU A 269 8.78 10.84 -0.40
C LEU A 269 7.25 10.82 -0.58
N ARG A 270 6.72 9.82 -1.28
CA ARG A 270 5.27 9.70 -1.55
C ARG A 270 4.60 8.58 -0.80
N THR A 271 5.26 7.44 -0.70
CA THR A 271 4.73 6.30 0.03
C THR A 271 5.81 5.58 0.80
N ILE A 272 5.42 5.03 1.94
CA ILE A 272 6.19 4.03 2.68
C ILE A 272 5.32 2.77 2.69
N ASP A 273 5.87 1.67 2.19
CA ASP A 273 5.17 0.40 2.15
C ASP A 273 5.11 -0.19 3.57
N MET A 274 4.07 -0.98 3.84
CA MET A 274 3.88 -1.66 5.12
C MET A 274 5.11 -2.49 5.50
N PHE A 275 5.52 -2.38 6.76
CA PHE A 275 6.65 -3.11 7.29
C PHE A 275 6.48 -3.49 8.76
N THR A 276 7.29 -4.43 9.22
CA THR A 276 7.29 -4.96 10.59
C THR A 276 8.67 -4.79 11.23
N PHE A 277 8.67 -4.43 12.52
CA PHE A 277 9.86 -4.48 13.36
C PHE A 277 10.04 -5.91 13.87
N ARG A 278 11.15 -6.54 13.52
CA ARG A 278 11.45 -7.95 13.81
C ARG A 278 12.08 -8.16 15.17
N GLY A 279 12.74 -7.13 15.71
CA GLY A 279 13.43 -7.20 16.99
C GLY A 279 13.57 -5.84 17.64
N PRO A 280 13.80 -5.80 18.96
CA PRO A 280 14.03 -4.56 19.69
C PRO A 280 15.42 -4.01 19.39
N SER A 281 15.55 -2.69 19.53
CA SER A 281 16.83 -1.98 19.61
C SER A 281 16.88 -1.21 20.92
N GLN A 282 18.07 -1.12 21.51
CA GLN A 282 18.29 -0.49 22.82
C GLN A 282 19.35 0.61 22.76
N VAL A 283 19.37 1.49 23.76
CA VAL A 283 20.46 2.48 23.92
C VAL A 283 21.82 1.77 23.96
N GLY A 284 22.78 2.31 23.21
CA GLY A 284 24.10 1.71 23.03
C GLY A 284 24.21 0.83 21.77
N ASP A 285 23.10 0.43 21.14
CA ASP A 285 23.15 -0.22 19.84
C ASP A 285 23.71 0.73 18.77
N ARG A 286 24.48 0.18 17.84
CA ARG A 286 24.82 0.84 16.57
C ARG A 286 23.86 0.33 15.50
N LEU A 287 23.10 1.24 14.91
CA LEU A 287 22.19 0.93 13.81
C LEU A 287 22.89 1.17 12.47
N LEU A 288 23.24 0.07 11.81
CA LEU A 288 23.70 0.06 10.43
C LEU A 288 22.51 0.12 9.48
N LEU A 289 22.43 1.22 8.74
CA LEU A 289 21.39 1.49 7.76
C LEU A 289 21.99 1.38 6.37
N ARG A 290 21.48 0.45 5.56
CA ARG A 290 21.89 0.27 4.16
C ARG A 290 20.71 0.58 3.25
N ALA A 291 20.86 1.58 2.38
CA ALA A 291 19.87 1.91 1.37
C ALA A 291 20.41 1.75 -0.03
N ILE A 292 19.55 1.36 -0.97
CA ILE A 292 19.86 1.29 -2.40
C ILE A 292 18.56 1.43 -3.20
N VAL A 293 18.63 2.04 -4.38
CA VAL A 293 17.49 2.08 -5.29
C VAL A 293 17.29 0.67 -5.87
N ASN A 294 16.11 0.08 -5.60
CA ASN A 294 15.77 -1.25 -6.11
C ASN A 294 15.33 -1.18 -7.57
N ASN A 295 14.50 -0.19 -7.91
CA ASN A 295 13.98 0.01 -9.26
C ASN A 295 13.59 1.47 -9.49
N ALA A 296 13.68 1.92 -10.74
CA ALA A 296 13.23 3.22 -11.20
C ALA A 296 12.17 3.02 -12.28
N PHE A 297 10.94 3.43 -11.98
CA PHE A 297 9.83 3.52 -12.92
C PHE A 297 9.87 4.86 -13.66
N LYS A 298 8.91 5.09 -14.56
CA LYS A 298 8.85 6.31 -15.38
C LYS A 298 9.01 7.59 -14.56
N ASN A 299 8.17 7.80 -13.55
CA ASN A 299 8.11 9.04 -12.75
C ASN A 299 8.41 8.85 -11.26
N SER A 300 8.74 7.63 -10.85
CA SER A 300 8.89 7.26 -9.44
C SER A 300 9.99 6.22 -9.29
N MET A 301 10.69 6.21 -8.17
CA MET A 301 11.67 5.19 -7.84
C MET A 301 11.35 4.54 -6.51
N GLU A 302 11.71 3.27 -6.36
CA GLU A 302 11.62 2.56 -5.09
C GLU A 302 13.02 2.40 -4.49
N VAL A 303 13.17 2.82 -3.23
CA VAL A 303 14.39 2.64 -2.44
C VAL A 303 14.12 1.63 -1.34
N GLY A 304 14.94 0.58 -1.28
CA GLY A 304 14.94 -0.36 -0.17
C GLY A 304 15.93 0.10 0.90
N VAL A 305 15.52 0.02 2.16
CA VAL A 305 16.38 0.30 3.32
C VAL A 305 16.33 -0.88 4.27
N ARG A 306 17.49 -1.35 4.69
CA ARG A 306 17.64 -2.40 5.72
C ARG A 306 18.34 -1.82 6.94
N ALA A 307 17.74 -2.00 8.11
CA ALA A 307 18.28 -1.58 9.40
C ALA A 307 18.75 -2.80 10.20
N GLU A 308 20.02 -2.81 10.59
CA GLU A 308 20.62 -3.84 11.45
C GLU A 308 21.17 -3.19 12.71
N ALA A 309 20.84 -3.73 13.88
CA ALA A 309 21.44 -3.33 15.14
C ALA A 309 22.57 -4.28 15.51
N TYR A 310 23.70 -3.74 15.94
CA TYR A 310 24.81 -4.52 16.49
C TYR A 310 25.43 -3.80 17.69
N GLN A 311 26.08 -4.59 18.54
CA GLN A 311 26.90 -4.13 19.66
C GLN A 311 28.34 -4.58 19.41
N GLU A 312 29.31 -4.10 20.21
CA GLU A 312 30.73 -4.42 20.04
C GLU A 312 31.03 -5.94 20.01
N GLU A 313 30.27 -6.74 20.75
CA GLU A 313 30.50 -8.19 20.89
C GLU A 313 29.28 -9.05 20.47
N GLY A 314 28.41 -8.52 19.61
CA GLY A 314 27.15 -9.18 19.21
C GLY A 314 27.05 -9.56 17.74
N SER A 315 26.16 -10.51 17.43
CA SER A 315 25.73 -10.75 16.04
C SER A 315 24.78 -9.66 15.56
N ASN A 316 24.83 -9.34 14.26
CA ASN A 316 23.92 -8.37 13.66
C ASN A 316 22.47 -8.83 13.78
N ARG A 317 21.62 -8.01 14.38
CA ARG A 317 20.18 -8.23 14.50
C ARG A 317 19.46 -7.42 13.43
N HIS A 318 18.76 -8.08 12.53
CA HIS A 318 17.91 -7.39 11.56
C HIS A 318 16.68 -6.80 12.26
N ILE A 319 16.61 -5.47 12.34
CA ILE A 319 15.54 -4.74 13.03
C ILE A 319 14.33 -4.60 12.12
N ASN A 320 14.50 -4.00 10.95
CA ASN A 320 13.47 -3.98 9.92
C ASN A 320 14.06 -3.75 8.53
N SER A 321 13.24 -4.01 7.51
CA SER A 321 13.45 -3.54 6.14
C SER A 321 12.20 -2.77 5.72
N ALA A 322 12.38 -1.63 5.06
CA ALA A 322 11.29 -0.83 4.54
C ALA A 322 11.54 -0.47 3.08
N PHE A 323 10.46 -0.26 2.34
CA PHE A 323 10.48 0.14 0.94
C PHE A 323 9.77 1.48 0.82
N MET A 324 10.44 2.43 0.16
CA MET A 324 10.01 3.81 0.09
C MET A 324 9.91 4.24 -1.36
N THR A 325 8.76 4.80 -1.77
CA THR A 325 8.58 5.32 -3.13
C THR A 325 8.79 6.82 -3.14
N PHE A 326 9.74 7.26 -3.96
CA PHE A 326 10.06 8.67 -4.17
C PHE A 326 9.62 9.11 -5.57
N GLU A 327 9.21 10.37 -5.66
CA GLU A 327 8.96 11.07 -6.92
C GLU A 327 9.82 12.32 -7.00
N VAL A 328 10.20 12.72 -8.20
CA VAL A 328 10.91 13.98 -8.43
C VAL A 328 9.95 14.90 -9.16
N LEU A 329 9.71 16.08 -8.60
CA LEU A 329 8.86 17.10 -9.21
C LEU A 329 9.75 18.18 -9.83
N ASP A 330 9.35 18.70 -10.99
CA ASP A 330 9.98 19.88 -11.58
C ASP A 330 9.55 21.17 -10.85
N ASN A 331 10.07 22.31 -11.29
CA ASN A 331 9.74 23.63 -10.73
C ASN A 331 8.27 24.02 -10.90
N HIS A 332 7.52 23.32 -11.75
CA HIS A 332 6.08 23.50 -11.97
C HIS A 332 5.23 22.45 -11.23
N GLY A 333 5.84 21.60 -10.41
CA GLY A 333 5.16 20.54 -9.66
C GLY A 333 4.80 19.31 -10.49
N LYS A 334 5.33 19.17 -11.71
CA LYS A 334 5.07 18.02 -12.59
C LYS A 334 6.11 16.90 -12.36
N PRO A 335 5.71 15.61 -12.36
CA PRO A 335 6.65 14.52 -12.19
C PRO A 335 7.68 14.43 -13.33
N CYS A 336 8.96 14.38 -12.96
CA CYS A 336 10.09 14.21 -13.86
C CYS A 336 10.28 12.74 -14.24
N THR A 337 10.71 12.50 -15.48
CA THR A 337 11.11 11.16 -15.91
C THR A 337 12.48 10.79 -15.32
N LEU A 338 12.58 9.61 -14.72
CA LEU A 338 13.79 9.14 -14.05
C LEU A 338 14.67 8.26 -14.96
N PRO A 339 16.00 8.26 -14.76
CA PRO A 339 16.88 7.32 -15.45
C PRO A 339 16.58 5.89 -15.03
N ARG A 340 16.69 4.94 -15.98
CA ARG A 340 16.51 3.52 -15.67
C ARG A 340 17.66 3.00 -14.81
N ILE A 341 17.34 2.11 -13.87
CA ILE A 341 18.32 1.40 -13.04
C ILE A 341 18.76 0.12 -13.75
N ARG A 342 20.07 -0.15 -13.76
CA ARG A 342 20.63 -1.47 -14.07
C ARG A 342 20.90 -2.22 -12.76
N PRO A 343 20.18 -3.32 -12.48
CA PRO A 343 20.38 -4.09 -11.25
C PRO A 343 21.75 -4.77 -11.20
N GLU A 344 22.22 -5.02 -9.98
CA GLU A 344 23.37 -5.89 -9.71
C GLU A 344 23.00 -7.36 -10.02
N PRO A 345 23.95 -8.21 -10.46
CA PRO A 345 23.69 -9.63 -10.63
C PRO A 345 23.16 -10.29 -9.34
N LEU A 346 22.31 -11.31 -9.49
CA LEU A 346 21.71 -12.08 -8.39
C LEU A 346 20.79 -11.26 -7.48
N GLU A 347 21.34 -10.66 -6.43
CA GLU A 347 20.58 -9.95 -5.40
C GLU A 347 19.94 -8.66 -5.91
N GLY A 348 20.59 -7.97 -6.86
CA GLY A 348 20.02 -6.77 -7.47
C GLY A 348 18.83 -7.10 -8.37
N GLU A 349 18.92 -8.17 -9.16
CA GLU A 349 17.81 -8.63 -10.01
C GLU A 349 16.62 -9.07 -9.15
N ARG A 350 16.86 -9.81 -8.06
CA ARG A 350 15.83 -10.15 -7.08
C ARG A 350 15.12 -8.89 -6.56
N ARG A 351 15.87 -7.89 -6.09
CA ARG A 351 15.33 -6.61 -5.59
C ARG A 351 14.54 -5.86 -6.66
N PHE A 352 15.00 -5.89 -7.91
CA PHE A 352 14.35 -5.24 -9.05
C PHE A 352 12.98 -5.87 -9.35
N GLN A 353 12.89 -7.20 -9.38
CA GLN A 353 11.65 -7.93 -9.58
C GLN A 353 10.69 -7.75 -8.40
N GLU A 354 11.20 -7.80 -7.17
CA GLU A 354 10.41 -7.55 -5.98
C GLU A 354 9.79 -6.14 -5.96
N ALA A 355 10.50 -5.13 -6.48
CA ALA A 355 9.97 -3.77 -6.59
C ALA A 355 8.79 -3.69 -7.56
N ILE A 356 8.82 -4.48 -8.64
CA ILE A 356 7.70 -4.58 -9.60
C ILE A 356 6.49 -5.23 -8.90
N ALA A 357 6.71 -6.32 -8.17
CA ALA A 357 5.65 -7.00 -7.41
C ALA A 357 5.04 -6.06 -6.34
N ARG A 358 5.86 -5.34 -5.56
CA ARG A 358 5.39 -4.35 -4.58
C ARG A 358 4.58 -3.23 -5.24
N LYS A 359 5.04 -2.71 -6.39
CA LYS A 359 4.27 -1.71 -7.14
C LYS A 359 2.91 -2.24 -7.59
N LYS A 360 2.84 -3.50 -8.04
CA LYS A 360 1.58 -4.17 -8.39
C LYS A 360 0.63 -4.25 -7.19
N ILE A 361 1.12 -4.70 -6.03
CA ILE A 361 0.34 -4.74 -4.78
C ILE A 361 -0.21 -3.36 -4.42
N ARG A 362 0.62 -2.32 -4.50
CA ARG A 362 0.21 -0.94 -4.17
C ARG A 362 -0.91 -0.43 -5.09
N LEU A 363 -0.80 -0.68 -6.40
CA LEU A 363 -1.83 -0.29 -7.36
C LEU A 363 -3.13 -1.03 -7.11
N ASP A 364 -3.06 -2.35 -6.86
CA ASP A 364 -4.23 -3.17 -6.53
C ASP A 364 -4.89 -2.69 -5.24
N ARG A 365 -4.12 -2.34 -4.20
CA ARG A 365 -4.62 -1.78 -2.94
C ARG A 365 -5.26 -0.41 -3.12
N LYS A 366 -4.58 0.52 -3.83
CA LYS A 366 -5.12 1.86 -4.10
C LYS A 366 -6.46 1.77 -4.82
N TYR A 367 -6.57 0.84 -5.77
CA TYR A 367 -7.79 0.60 -6.50
C TYR A 367 -8.92 0.08 -5.58
N ILE A 368 -8.63 -0.93 -4.74
CA ILE A 368 -9.58 -1.46 -3.76
C ILE A 368 -10.06 -0.37 -2.79
N ILE A 369 -9.17 0.50 -2.32
CA ILE A 369 -9.50 1.59 -1.38
C ILE A 369 -10.28 2.73 -2.05
N SER A 370 -10.02 3.02 -3.32
CA SER A 370 -10.70 4.09 -4.08
C SER A 370 -12.16 3.78 -4.42
N CYS A 371 -12.55 2.50 -4.36
CA CYS A 371 -13.91 2.07 -4.61
C CYS A 371 -14.74 2.16 -3.31
N LYS A 372 -15.74 3.05 -3.29
CA LYS A 372 -16.76 3.06 -2.24
C LYS A 372 -17.34 1.64 -2.10
N GLN A 373 -17.51 1.15 -0.87
CA GLN A 373 -17.89 -0.23 -0.52
C GLN A 373 -19.14 -0.78 -1.26
N SER A 374 -19.96 0.07 -1.87
CA SER A 374 -21.15 -0.31 -2.65
C SER A 374 -20.86 -0.76 -4.09
N ASP A 375 -19.71 -0.38 -4.66
CA ASP A 375 -19.31 -0.69 -6.03
C ASP A 375 -17.87 -1.20 -6.02
N ILE A 376 -17.68 -2.47 -5.66
CA ILE A 376 -16.41 -3.17 -5.93
C ILE A 376 -16.41 -3.49 -7.43
N PRO A 377 -15.66 -2.78 -8.28
CA PRO A 377 -15.56 -3.16 -9.68
C PRO A 377 -14.79 -4.47 -9.78
N LEU A 378 -15.27 -5.36 -10.65
CA LEU A 378 -14.66 -6.67 -10.86
C LEU A 378 -13.18 -6.57 -11.25
N SER A 379 -12.72 -5.52 -11.95
CA SER A 379 -11.36 -5.37 -12.49
C SER A 379 -10.76 -3.96 -12.32
N VAL A 380 -9.43 -3.85 -12.24
CA VAL A 380 -8.59 -2.63 -12.33
C VAL A 380 -8.43 -2.18 -13.80
N PRO A 381 -8.66 -0.89 -14.15
CA PRO A 381 -8.42 -0.36 -15.48
C PRO A 381 -6.97 -0.55 -15.92
N TRP A 382 -6.77 -0.98 -17.16
CA TRP A 382 -5.44 -1.13 -17.74
C TRP A 382 -4.83 0.24 -18.04
N ASP A 383 -3.64 0.51 -17.48
CA ASP A 383 -2.87 1.73 -17.74
C ASP A 383 -1.62 1.40 -18.58
N PRO A 384 -1.54 1.83 -19.86
CA PRO A 384 -0.41 1.59 -20.75
C PRO A 384 0.92 2.15 -20.23
N THR A 385 0.88 3.18 -19.38
CA THR A 385 2.10 3.81 -18.85
C THR A 385 2.74 3.00 -17.73
N ASN A 386 2.02 2.02 -17.18
CA ASN A 386 2.41 1.38 -15.93
C ASN A 386 3.32 0.15 -16.11
N GLN A 387 3.49 -0.40 -17.31
CA GLN A 387 4.30 -1.59 -17.61
C GLN A 387 4.02 -2.82 -16.71
N VAL A 388 2.93 -2.83 -15.95
CA VAL A 388 2.54 -3.92 -15.05
C VAL A 388 1.61 -4.85 -15.83
N TYR A 389 1.90 -6.16 -15.89
CA TYR A 389 1.01 -7.18 -16.45
C TYR A 389 -0.36 -7.20 -15.73
N LEU A 390 -1.39 -7.77 -16.38
CA LEU A 390 -2.75 -7.89 -15.84
C LEU A 390 -2.71 -8.21 -14.32
N SER A 391 -3.41 -7.39 -13.52
CA SER A 391 -3.48 -7.61 -12.08
C SER A 391 -4.15 -8.94 -11.76
N TYR A 392 -3.82 -9.55 -10.61
CA TYR A 392 -4.52 -10.76 -10.16
C TYR A 392 -6.02 -10.50 -10.05
N ASN A 393 -6.40 -9.30 -9.61
CA ASN A 393 -7.78 -8.84 -9.60
C ASN A 393 -8.39 -8.87 -11.00
N ASN A 394 -7.69 -8.43 -12.05
CA ASN A 394 -8.17 -8.53 -13.44
C ASN A 394 -8.32 -9.97 -13.90
N VAL A 395 -7.38 -10.86 -13.55
CA VAL A 395 -7.47 -12.28 -13.89
C VAL A 395 -8.63 -12.96 -13.15
N SER A 396 -8.81 -12.66 -11.86
CA SER A 396 -9.92 -13.14 -11.04
C SER A 396 -11.26 -12.61 -11.54
N ALA A 397 -11.33 -11.32 -11.91
CA ALA A 397 -12.47 -10.69 -12.57
C ALA A 397 -12.89 -11.44 -13.82
N LEU A 398 -11.91 -11.71 -14.69
CA LEU A 398 -12.10 -12.39 -15.96
C LEU A 398 -12.55 -13.82 -15.73
N LYS A 399 -11.95 -14.55 -14.79
CA LYS A 399 -12.40 -15.89 -14.40
C LYS A 399 -13.84 -15.88 -13.86
N MET A 400 -14.17 -14.93 -13.00
CA MET A 400 -15.52 -14.77 -12.46
C MET A 400 -16.54 -14.40 -13.53
N LEU A 401 -16.18 -13.55 -14.50
CA LEU A 401 -17.05 -13.18 -15.63
C LEU A 401 -17.20 -14.34 -16.62
N ALA A 402 -16.12 -15.04 -16.94
CA ALA A 402 -16.13 -16.21 -17.83
C ALA A 402 -16.98 -17.35 -17.27
N ALA A 403 -16.90 -17.60 -15.96
CA ALA A 403 -17.67 -18.64 -15.27
C ALA A 403 -19.18 -18.32 -15.13
N ARG A 404 -19.65 -17.15 -15.59
CA ARG A 404 -21.10 -16.82 -15.53
C ARG A 404 -21.86 -17.56 -16.62
N ASN A 405 -23.03 -18.06 -16.27
CA ASN A 405 -23.88 -18.82 -17.20
C ASN A 405 -24.94 -17.97 -17.91
N CYS A 406 -24.97 -16.65 -17.69
CA CYS A 406 -26.03 -15.74 -18.15
C CYS A 406 -25.66 -14.89 -19.39
N TRP A 407 -24.65 -15.29 -20.15
CA TRP A 407 -24.28 -14.62 -21.40
C TRP A 407 -25.36 -14.79 -22.48
N ARG A 408 -25.74 -13.69 -23.13
CA ARG A 408 -26.65 -13.70 -24.28
C ARG A 408 -25.87 -13.46 -25.56
N LEU A 409 -26.05 -14.32 -26.57
CA LEU A 409 -25.47 -14.08 -27.89
C LEU A 409 -26.13 -12.85 -28.52
N SER A 410 -25.33 -11.84 -28.87
CA SER A 410 -25.78 -10.57 -29.43
C SER A 410 -25.50 -10.44 -30.92
N SER A 411 -24.38 -10.98 -31.39
CA SER A 411 -24.02 -10.92 -32.81
C SER A 411 -23.08 -12.07 -33.17
N GLU A 412 -23.19 -12.57 -34.38
CA GLU A 412 -22.27 -13.53 -34.96
C GLU A 412 -21.85 -13.05 -36.34
N LYS A 413 -20.54 -13.00 -36.60
CA LYS A 413 -19.99 -12.64 -37.90
C LYS A 413 -18.66 -13.35 -38.13
N ASP A 414 -18.49 -13.97 -39.29
CA ASP A 414 -17.23 -14.58 -39.73
C ASP A 414 -16.59 -15.52 -38.67
N LYS A 415 -17.41 -16.39 -38.04
CA LYS A 415 -17.02 -17.32 -36.94
C LYS A 415 -16.62 -16.65 -35.62
N VAL A 416 -16.87 -15.36 -35.47
CA VAL A 416 -16.72 -14.60 -34.23
C VAL A 416 -18.09 -14.39 -33.61
N HIS A 417 -18.26 -14.89 -32.40
CA HIS A 417 -19.47 -14.79 -31.60
C HIS A 417 -19.29 -13.70 -30.53
N LEU A 418 -20.16 -12.69 -30.54
CA LEU A 418 -20.22 -11.65 -29.53
C LEU A 418 -21.39 -11.94 -28.58
N TYR A 419 -21.07 -12.13 -27.31
CA TYR A 419 -22.01 -12.26 -26.22
C TYR A 419 -22.04 -10.99 -25.38
N THR A 420 -23.22 -10.62 -24.87
CA THR A 420 -23.39 -9.52 -23.93
C THR A 420 -23.99 -10.00 -22.62
N LEU A 421 -23.66 -9.28 -21.55
CA LEU A 421 -24.26 -9.44 -20.23
C LEU A 421 -24.46 -8.05 -19.63
N GLU A 422 -25.70 -7.69 -19.37
CA GLU A 422 -26.08 -6.42 -18.75
C GLU A 422 -26.50 -6.68 -17.30
N GLN A 423 -25.85 -6.00 -16.34
CA GLN A 423 -26.21 -6.05 -14.93
C GLN A 423 -26.00 -4.70 -14.27
N LYS A 424 -27.00 -4.26 -13.49
CA LYS A 424 -27.05 -2.95 -12.85
C LYS A 424 -26.80 -1.83 -13.88
N SER A 425 -25.61 -1.22 -13.85
CA SER A 425 -25.14 -0.12 -14.71
C SER A 425 -23.98 -0.52 -15.63
N MET A 426 -23.67 -1.82 -15.76
CA MET A 426 -22.51 -2.30 -16.50
C MET A 426 -22.92 -3.24 -17.64
N LEU A 427 -22.45 -2.89 -18.85
CA LEU A 427 -22.57 -3.72 -20.04
C LEU A 427 -21.24 -4.45 -20.29
N SER A 428 -21.25 -5.77 -20.15
CA SER A 428 -20.09 -6.64 -20.39
C SER A 428 -20.21 -7.33 -21.74
N PHE A 429 -19.07 -7.49 -22.41
CA PHE A 429 -18.96 -8.17 -23.71
C PHE A 429 -17.98 -9.34 -23.60
N ARG A 430 -18.34 -10.48 -24.19
CA ARG A 430 -17.47 -11.65 -24.39
C ARG A 430 -17.41 -11.92 -25.88
N VAL A 431 -16.20 -12.04 -26.43
CA VAL A 431 -15.99 -12.37 -27.84
C VAL A 431 -15.34 -13.74 -27.90
N GLN A 432 -15.94 -14.65 -28.64
CA GLN A 432 -15.43 -16.00 -28.83
C GLN A 432 -15.19 -16.24 -30.32
N ALA A 433 -13.98 -16.63 -30.67
CA ALA A 433 -13.62 -17.01 -32.03
C ALA A 433 -12.95 -18.38 -32.00
N GLU A 434 -13.38 -19.28 -32.87
CA GLU A 434 -12.74 -20.58 -33.02
C GLU A 434 -11.68 -20.51 -34.12
N VAL A 435 -10.46 -20.90 -33.80
CA VAL A 435 -9.33 -20.88 -34.72
C VAL A 435 -8.71 -22.27 -34.78
N HIS A 436 -8.45 -22.78 -35.98
CA HIS A 436 -7.80 -24.08 -36.19
C HIS A 436 -6.28 -23.97 -36.08
N VAL A 437 -5.80 -23.54 -34.90
CA VAL A 437 -4.38 -23.44 -34.57
C VAL A 437 -4.17 -24.11 -33.20
N PRO A 438 -3.09 -24.89 -33.00
CA PRO A 438 -2.74 -25.42 -31.68
C PRO A 438 -2.69 -24.32 -30.62
N ALA A 439 -3.25 -24.59 -29.44
CA ALA A 439 -3.46 -23.58 -28.39
C ALA A 439 -2.14 -22.95 -27.90
N ASP A 440 -1.07 -23.74 -27.83
CA ASP A 440 0.29 -23.31 -27.50
C ASP A 440 0.84 -22.30 -28.53
N ARG A 441 0.63 -22.58 -29.82
CA ARG A 441 1.04 -21.70 -30.92
C ARG A 441 0.20 -20.43 -30.99
N ALA A 442 -1.10 -20.53 -30.76
CA ALA A 442 -1.99 -19.37 -30.69
C ALA A 442 -1.63 -18.47 -29.49
N PHE A 443 -1.38 -19.07 -28.32
CA PHE A 443 -0.93 -18.34 -27.13
C PHE A 443 0.42 -17.65 -27.37
N GLY A 444 1.41 -18.35 -27.94
CA GLY A 444 2.72 -17.77 -28.24
C GLY A 444 2.63 -16.53 -29.16
N LEU A 445 1.82 -16.60 -30.21
CA LEU A 445 1.62 -15.49 -31.15
C LEU A 445 0.89 -14.30 -30.52
N LEU A 446 -0.07 -14.54 -29.61
CA LEU A 446 -0.82 -13.48 -28.92
C LEU A 446 -0.07 -12.88 -27.72
N ALA A 447 0.79 -13.66 -27.06
CA ALA A 447 1.59 -13.23 -25.92
C ALA A 447 2.75 -12.31 -26.36
N GLU A 448 3.21 -12.41 -27.60
CA GLU A 448 4.27 -11.57 -28.15
C GLU A 448 3.73 -10.16 -28.50
N LEU A 449 3.79 -9.25 -27.52
CA LEU A 449 3.28 -7.88 -27.64
C LEU A 449 3.92 -7.05 -28.76
N SER A 450 5.13 -7.42 -29.22
CA SER A 450 5.80 -6.83 -30.39
C SER A 450 5.01 -7.05 -31.69
N ASN A 451 4.21 -8.11 -31.77
CA ASN A 451 3.38 -8.41 -32.94
C ASN A 451 2.02 -7.70 -32.88
N ARG A 452 1.68 -7.05 -31.77
CA ARG A 452 0.38 -6.36 -31.59
C ARG A 452 0.04 -5.33 -32.68
N PRO A 453 0.98 -4.52 -33.19
CA PRO A 453 0.70 -3.58 -34.28
C PRO A 453 0.21 -4.26 -35.57
N SER A 454 0.49 -5.56 -35.77
CA SER A 454 0.08 -6.29 -36.98
C SER A 454 -1.41 -6.65 -37.01
N TRP A 455 -2.04 -6.76 -35.84
CA TRP A 455 -3.44 -7.18 -35.71
C TRP A 455 -4.32 -6.20 -34.92
N ASP A 456 -3.73 -5.25 -34.19
CA ASP A 456 -4.40 -4.14 -33.52
C ASP A 456 -3.95 -2.81 -34.14
N LYS A 457 -4.64 -2.39 -35.21
CA LYS A 457 -4.31 -1.16 -35.96
C LYS A 457 -4.44 0.12 -35.12
N HIS A 458 -5.03 0.03 -33.93
CA HIS A 458 -5.22 1.15 -33.00
C HIS A 458 -4.20 1.15 -31.85
N TYR A 459 -3.27 0.18 -31.84
CA TYR A 459 -2.18 0.11 -30.87
C TYR A 459 -1.02 1.00 -31.34
N GLN A 460 -0.97 2.24 -30.83
CA GLN A 460 0.16 3.18 -31.00
C GLN A 460 1.02 3.27 -29.74
#